data_AF-A0A2X3G9K7-F1
#
_entry.id   AF-A0A2X3G9K7-F1
#
_cell.length_a   1.000
_cell.length_b   1.000
_cell.length_c   1.000
_cell.angle_alpha   90.00
_cell.angle_beta   90.00
_cell.angle_gamma   90.00
#
_symmetry.space_group_name_H-M   'P 1'
#
loop_
_entity.id
_entity.type
_entity.pdbx_description
1 polymer ?
#
loop_
_entity_poly.entity_id
_entity_poly.type
_entity_poly.pdbx_seq_one_letter_code
_entity_poly.pdbx_strand_id
1 'polypeptide(L)'
;MTQLPGRLRVTKESTTMYHLRVPQTAEELESYYQFRWEMLRKPLHQPKGSERDAWDAMAHHQMVVDEEGNLVAVGRLYINAENEASIRFMAVHPSVQDKGLGTLMAMTLESVARQEGG
;
A
#
# COMPACT_ATOMS: atom_id res chain seq x y z
N MET A 1 48.51 2.47 -31.20
CA MET A 1 48.15 2.27 -29.79
C MET A 1 46.74 2.78 -29.57
N THR A 2 45.90 1.85 -29.16
CA THR A 2 44.48 1.93 -28.84
C THR A 2 44.18 2.96 -27.74
N GLN A 3 43.07 3.69 -27.84
CA GLN A 3 42.09 3.83 -26.75
C GLN A 3 40.75 4.41 -27.25
N LEU A 4 39.68 3.88 -26.65
CA LEU A 4 38.29 3.83 -27.11
C LEU A 4 37.49 5.10 -26.78
N PRO A 5 36.42 5.43 -27.52
CA PRO A 5 35.44 6.40 -27.06
C PRO A 5 34.61 5.80 -25.90
N GLY A 6 34.58 6.53 -24.78
CA GLY A 6 33.80 6.21 -23.60
C GLY A 6 32.32 6.04 -23.93
N ARG A 7 31.82 4.82 -23.80
CA ARG A 7 30.40 4.49 -23.91
C ARG A 7 29.72 5.02 -22.65
N LEU A 8 29.01 6.15 -22.76
CA LEU A 8 28.03 6.54 -21.76
C LEU A 8 27.02 5.39 -21.62
N ARG A 9 27.10 4.66 -20.51
CA ARG A 9 26.02 3.76 -20.08
C ARG A 9 24.89 4.67 -19.60
N VAL A 10 23.94 4.95 -20.48
CA VAL A 10 22.60 5.33 -20.04
C VAL A 10 22.05 4.08 -19.35
N THR A 11 22.08 4.06 -18.02
CA THR A 11 21.31 3.10 -17.25
C THR A 11 19.86 3.38 -17.58
N LYS A 12 19.19 2.46 -18.28
CA LYS A 12 17.74 2.46 -18.41
C LYS A 12 17.20 2.44 -16.98
N GLU A 13 16.76 3.57 -16.46
CA GLU A 13 15.93 3.57 -15.26
C GLU A 13 14.67 2.83 -15.66
N SER A 14 14.53 1.58 -15.20
CA SER A 14 13.29 0.86 -15.34
C SER A 14 12.28 1.55 -14.43
N THR A 15 11.47 2.44 -14.99
CA THR A 15 10.34 3.04 -14.29
C THR A 15 9.37 1.91 -13.93
N THR A 16 9.40 1.43 -12.69
CA THR A 16 8.38 0.51 -12.18
C THR A 16 7.09 1.29 -11.98
N MET A 17 6.02 0.95 -12.70
CA MET A 17 4.70 1.52 -12.43
C MET A 17 4.02 0.84 -11.24
N TYR A 18 3.21 1.61 -10.55
CA TYR A 18 2.41 1.18 -9.41
C TYR A 18 0.98 1.67 -9.60
N HIS A 19 0.02 0.80 -9.30
CA HIS A 19 -1.41 1.09 -9.44
C HIS A 19 -2.07 1.11 -8.06
N LEU A 20 -2.54 2.28 -7.66
CA LEU A 20 -3.38 2.46 -6.48
C LEU A 20 -4.83 2.11 -6.82
N ARG A 21 -5.46 1.24 -6.02
CA ARG A 21 -6.84 0.82 -6.21
C ARG A 21 -7.47 0.33 -4.91
N VAL A 22 -8.80 0.16 -4.92
CA VAL A 22 -9.55 -0.49 -3.84
C VAL A 22 -9.67 -1.99 -4.16
N PRO A 23 -9.53 -2.91 -3.18
CA PRO A 23 -9.83 -4.32 -3.40
C PRO A 23 -11.31 -4.51 -3.77
N GLN A 24 -11.59 -5.21 -4.86
CA GLN A 24 -12.93 -5.39 -5.41
C GLN A 24 -13.46 -6.82 -5.29
N THR A 25 -12.57 -7.82 -5.28
CA THR A 25 -12.96 -9.23 -5.16
C THR A 25 -12.63 -9.80 -3.78
N ALA A 26 -13.24 -10.95 -3.46
CA ALA A 26 -12.92 -11.66 -2.23
C ALA A 26 -11.45 -12.10 -2.19
N GLU A 27 -10.88 -12.52 -3.32
CA GLU A 27 -9.46 -12.92 -3.38
C GLU A 27 -8.52 -11.73 -3.17
N GLU A 28 -8.85 -10.56 -3.72
CA GLU A 28 -8.08 -9.33 -3.48
C GLU A 28 -8.14 -8.90 -2.01
N LEU A 29 -9.31 -9.03 -1.38
CA LEU A 29 -9.49 -8.70 0.03
C LEU A 29 -8.77 -9.70 0.96
N GLU A 30 -8.77 -10.99 0.63
CA GLU A 30 -7.96 -11.99 1.33
C GLU A 30 -6.46 -11.71 1.20
N SER A 31 -5.99 -11.40 -0.01
CA SER A 31 -4.60 -11.00 -0.26
C SER A 31 -4.22 -9.75 0.54
N TYR A 32 -5.12 -8.78 0.60
CA TYR A 32 -4.98 -7.57 1.39
C TYR A 32 -4.81 -7.85 2.89
N TYR A 33 -5.66 -8.71 3.47
CA TYR A 33 -5.51 -9.11 4.87
C TYR A 33 -4.24 -9.92 5.10
N GLN A 34 -3.93 -10.88 4.23
CA GLN A 34 -2.70 -11.67 4.32
C GLN A 34 -1.47 -10.75 4.32
N PHE A 35 -1.40 -9.77 3.43
CA PHE A 35 -0.32 -8.78 3.38
C PHE A 35 -0.24 -7.96 4.67
N ARG A 36 -1.38 -7.47 5.18
CA ARG A 36 -1.43 -6.73 6.44
C ARG A 36 -0.89 -7.56 7.60
N TRP A 37 -1.25 -8.84 7.68
CA TRP A 37 -0.72 -9.76 8.68
C TRP A 37 0.79 -9.94 8.53
N GLU A 38 1.27 -10.21 7.32
CA GLU A 38 2.69 -10.44 7.05
C GLU A 38 3.56 -9.25 7.43
N MET A 39 3.10 -8.02 7.14
CA MET A 39 3.87 -6.82 7.38
C MET A 39 3.77 -6.30 8.83
N LEU A 40 2.58 -6.39 9.45
CA LEU A 40 2.32 -5.72 10.74
C LEU A 40 2.27 -6.66 11.93
N ARG A 41 1.85 -7.91 11.71
CA ARG A 41 1.50 -8.85 12.79
C ARG A 41 2.55 -9.95 12.95
N LYS A 42 3.00 -10.52 11.83
CA LYS A 42 4.02 -11.57 11.80
C LYS A 42 5.35 -11.14 12.45
N PRO A 43 5.91 -9.94 12.22
CA PRO A 43 7.14 -9.51 12.89
C PRO A 43 6.98 -9.37 14.42
N LEU A 44 5.74 -9.17 14.88
CA LEU A 44 5.39 -9.09 16.29
C LEU A 44 4.93 -10.44 16.89
N HIS A 45 5.10 -11.55 16.15
CA HIS A 45 4.68 -12.89 16.55
C HIS A 45 3.17 -13.02 16.87
N GLN A 46 2.33 -12.21 16.22
CA GLN A 46 0.87 -12.24 16.43
C GLN A 46 0.20 -13.26 15.48
N PRO A 47 -0.87 -13.94 15.93
CA PRO A 47 -1.53 -14.98 15.13
C PRO A 47 -2.27 -14.39 13.91
N LYS A 48 -2.47 -15.23 12.87
CA LYS A 48 -3.37 -14.90 11.75
C LYS A 48 -4.79 -14.65 12.27
N GLY A 49 -5.48 -13.69 11.67
CA GLY A 49 -6.76 -13.14 12.12
C GLY A 49 -6.63 -11.85 12.92
N SER A 50 -5.46 -11.57 13.54
CA SER A 50 -5.24 -10.34 14.31
C SER A 50 -5.08 -9.08 13.44
N GLU A 51 -4.87 -9.24 12.14
CA GLU A 51 -4.83 -8.18 11.14
C GLU A 51 -6.21 -7.56 10.86
N ARG A 52 -7.29 -8.23 11.29
CA ARG A 52 -8.68 -7.80 11.07
C ARG A 52 -9.28 -7.26 12.36
N ASP A 53 -10.22 -6.33 12.22
CA ASP A 53 -11.08 -5.87 13.31
C ASP A 53 -12.53 -5.62 12.84
N ALA A 54 -13.40 -5.27 13.79
CA ALA A 54 -14.83 -5.06 13.53
C ALA A 54 -15.12 -3.89 12.57
N TRP A 55 -14.15 -2.98 12.37
CA TRP A 55 -14.32 -1.79 11.54
C TRP A 55 -13.89 -2.01 10.10
N ASP A 56 -13.24 -3.13 9.77
CA ASP A 56 -12.81 -3.42 8.39
C ASP A 56 -13.97 -3.41 7.39
N ALA A 57 -15.17 -3.84 7.79
CA ALA A 57 -16.33 -3.84 6.90
C ALA A 57 -16.83 -2.44 6.52
N MET A 58 -16.53 -1.41 7.34
CA MET A 58 -16.99 -0.03 7.14
C MET A 58 -15.84 0.93 6.82
N ALA A 59 -14.61 0.42 6.72
CA ALA A 59 -13.44 1.23 6.41
C ALA A 59 -13.24 1.37 4.89
N HIS A 60 -12.66 2.49 4.48
CA HIS A 60 -12.17 2.67 3.11
C HIS A 60 -10.79 2.02 2.99
N HIS A 61 -10.66 1.04 2.11
CA HIS A 61 -9.39 0.31 1.89
C HIS A 61 -8.68 0.83 0.65
N GLN A 62 -7.36 0.92 0.72
CA GLN A 62 -6.51 1.21 -0.43
C GLN A 62 -5.37 0.19 -0.49
N MET A 63 -5.10 -0.29 -1.70
CA MET A 63 -4.00 -1.19 -2.01
C MET A 63 -3.20 -0.67 -3.20
N VAL A 64 -1.91 -0.96 -3.21
CA VAL A 64 -1.03 -0.69 -4.35
C VAL A 64 -0.54 -2.01 -4.91
N VAL A 65 -0.71 -2.19 -6.21
CA VAL A 65 -0.13 -3.31 -6.95
C VAL A 65 0.96 -2.83 -7.90
N ASP A 66 1.98 -3.64 -8.13
CA ASP A 66 2.99 -3.37 -9.16
C ASP A 66 2.52 -3.89 -10.55
N GLU A 67 3.36 -3.69 -11.57
CA GLU A 67 3.11 -4.13 -12.95
C GLU A 67 2.97 -5.65 -13.11
N GLU A 68 3.55 -6.42 -12.19
CA GLU A 68 3.46 -7.88 -12.16
C GLU A 68 2.19 -8.36 -11.45
N GLY A 69 1.40 -7.44 -10.89
CA GLY A 69 0.19 -7.72 -10.14
C GLY A 69 0.45 -8.07 -8.67
N ASN A 70 1.68 -7.91 -8.17
CA ASN A 70 1.98 -8.16 -6.77
C ASN A 70 1.43 -7.04 -5.90
N LEU A 71 0.81 -7.41 -4.79
CA LEU A 71 0.41 -6.47 -3.75
C LEU A 71 1.65 -5.99 -2.97
N VAL A 72 1.91 -4.69 -3.01
CA VAL A 72 3.14 -4.11 -2.45
C VAL A 72 2.90 -3.07 -1.36
N ALA A 73 1.69 -2.55 -1.22
CA ALA A 73 1.32 -1.67 -0.10
C ALA A 73 -0.18 -1.74 0.21
N VAL A 74 -0.54 -1.54 1.47
CA VAL A 74 -1.92 -1.46 1.94
C VAL A 74 -2.10 -0.36 2.98
N GLY A 75 -3.32 0.16 3.08
CA GLY A 75 -3.74 1.06 4.14
C GLY A 75 -5.26 1.11 4.20
N ARG A 76 -5.80 1.59 5.32
CA ARG A 76 -7.23 1.89 5.41
C ARG A 76 -7.49 3.19 6.15
N LEU A 77 -8.65 3.77 5.85
CA LEU A 77 -9.23 4.89 6.56
C LEU A 77 -10.52 4.43 7.23
N TYR A 78 -10.68 4.75 8.50
CA TYR A 78 -11.94 4.61 9.21
C TYR A 78 -12.42 6.00 9.63
N ILE A 79 -13.69 6.32 9.35
CA ILE A 79 -14.36 7.56 9.79
C ILE A 79 -15.42 7.15 10.80
N ASN A 80 -15.40 7.76 11.98
CA ASN A 80 -16.38 7.45 13.03
C ASN A 80 -17.65 8.31 12.89
N ALA A 81 -18.62 8.08 13.76
CA ALA A 81 -19.88 8.82 13.76
C ALA A 81 -19.73 10.32 14.12
N GLU A 82 -18.61 10.72 14.71
CA GLU A 82 -18.27 12.11 15.03
C GLU A 82 -17.46 12.78 13.90
N ASN A 83 -17.40 12.13 12.73
CA ASN A 83 -16.68 12.60 11.55
C ASN A 83 -15.15 12.70 11.74
N GLU A 84 -14.59 11.95 12.69
CA GLU A 84 -13.15 11.87 12.88
C GLU A 84 -12.55 10.76 12.01
N ALA A 85 -11.56 11.14 11.21
CA ALA A 85 -10.84 10.27 10.30
C ALA A 85 -9.58 9.67 10.94
N SER A 86 -9.43 8.36 10.85
CA SER A 86 -8.26 7.61 11.33
C SER A 86 -7.68 6.73 10.23
N ILE A 87 -6.47 7.08 9.77
CA ILE A 87 -5.67 6.19 8.91
C ILE A 87 -5.03 5.12 9.79
N ARG A 88 -5.23 3.85 9.43
CA ARG A 88 -4.72 2.69 10.17
C ARG A 88 -4.22 1.59 9.23
N PHE A 89 -3.46 0.67 9.80
CA PHE A 89 -2.94 -0.51 9.11
C PHE A 89 -2.18 -0.20 7.81
N MET A 90 -1.46 0.92 7.80
CA MET A 90 -0.56 1.24 6.69
C MET A 90 0.67 0.35 6.72
N ALA A 91 0.99 -0.26 5.58
CA ALA A 91 2.19 -1.03 5.38
C ALA A 91 2.67 -0.93 3.93
N VAL A 92 3.99 -0.94 3.74
CA VAL A 92 4.67 -0.99 2.44
C VAL A 92 5.69 -2.11 2.49
N HIS A 93 5.71 -2.96 1.48
CA HIS A 93 6.62 -4.09 1.40
C HIS A 93 8.08 -3.60 1.42
N PRO A 94 8.99 -4.21 2.20
CA PRO A 94 10.37 -3.74 2.36
C PRO A 94 11.14 -3.52 1.05
N SER A 95 10.89 -4.34 0.02
CA SER A 95 11.57 -4.21 -1.29
C SER A 95 11.21 -2.95 -2.08
N VAL A 96 10.15 -2.23 -1.70
CA VAL A 96 9.67 -1.02 -2.38
C VAL A 96 9.47 0.17 -1.44
N GLN A 97 10.07 0.11 -0.24
CA GLN A 97 10.17 1.27 0.65
C GLN A 97 11.03 2.38 0.00
N ASP A 98 10.90 3.60 0.51
CA ASP A 98 11.57 4.81 0.01
C ASP A 98 11.25 5.20 -1.45
N LYS A 99 10.24 4.56 -2.06
CA LYS A 99 9.70 4.91 -3.40
C LYS A 99 8.48 5.84 -3.35
N GLY A 100 8.14 6.38 -2.18
CA GLY A 100 7.01 7.29 -1.99
C GLY A 100 5.62 6.65 -1.88
N LEU A 101 5.51 5.31 -1.93
CA LEU A 101 4.21 4.61 -1.89
C LEU A 101 3.41 4.85 -0.61
N GLY A 102 4.10 4.94 0.55
CA GLY A 102 3.44 5.26 1.82
C GLY A 102 2.84 6.67 1.83
N THR A 103 3.57 7.65 1.27
CA THR A 103 3.10 9.03 1.15
C THR A 103 1.92 9.12 0.18
N LEU A 104 2.01 8.48 -0.99
CA LEU A 104 0.90 8.40 -1.95
C LEU A 104 -0.37 7.89 -1.28
N MET A 105 -0.27 6.78 -0.53
CA MET A 105 -1.42 6.17 0.12
C MET A 105 -2.00 7.04 1.24
N ALA A 106 -1.17 7.66 2.07
CA ALA A 106 -1.63 8.60 3.09
C ALA A 106 -2.41 9.77 2.45
N MET A 107 -1.86 10.38 1.40
CA MET A 107 -2.51 11.48 0.69
C MET A 107 -3.85 11.07 0.08
N THR A 108 -3.93 9.87 -0.52
CA THR A 108 -5.20 9.38 -1.07
C THR A 108 -6.23 9.14 0.03
N LEU A 109 -5.85 8.51 1.14
CA LEU A 109 -6.76 8.28 2.26
C LEU A 109 -7.22 9.59 2.90
N GLU A 110 -6.34 10.57 3.06
CA GLU A 110 -6.74 11.91 3.50
C GLU A 110 -7.69 12.60 2.52
N SER A 111 -7.49 12.41 1.21
CA SER A 111 -8.41 12.94 0.19
C SER A 111 -9.79 12.30 0.29
N VAL A 112 -9.88 10.99 0.58
CA VAL A 112 -11.16 10.32 0.86
C VAL A 112 -11.80 10.89 2.11
N ALA A 113 -11.03 11.07 3.19
CA ALA A 113 -11.55 11.66 4.44
C ALA A 113 -12.18 13.05 4.22
N ARG A 114 -11.54 13.90 3.41
CA ARG A 114 -12.08 15.24 3.08
C ARG A 114 -13.35 15.20 2.24
N GLN A 115 -13.58 14.13 1.48
CA GLN A 115 -14.80 13.98 0.65
C GLN A 115 -15.98 13.45 1.47
N GLU A 116 -15.72 12.53 2.38
CA GLU A 116 -16.74 11.92 3.25
C GLU A 116 -17.12 12.84 4.41
N GLY A 117 -16.16 13.62 4.94
CA GLY A 117 -16.35 14.41 6.15
C GLY A 117 -16.72 15.88 5.93
N GLY A 118 -17.53 16.18 4.92
CA GLY A 118 -18.01 17.53 4.60
C GLY A 118 -18.63 18.30 5.76
#